data_AF-A0A934VXY1-F1
#
_entry.id   AF-A0A934VXY1-F1
#
_cell.length_a   1.000
_cell.length_b   1.000
_cell.length_c   1.000
_cell.angle_alpha   90.00
_cell.angle_beta   90.00
_cell.angle_gamma   90.00
#
_symmetry.space_group_name_H-M   'P 1'
#
loop_
_entity.id
_entity.type
_entity.pdbx_description
1 polymer ?
#
loop_
_entity_poly.entity_id
_entity_poly.type
_entity_poly.pdbx_seq_one_letter_code
_entity_poly.pdbx_strand_id
1 'polypeptide(L)'
;MNGLQTIFWNERVIAAFVTALLGGGVVAAGWFWTHALSRYRDRKLREEQVKDVQRALLAEIRAHVAALEQQQAQEPAAVALALRQRLLADEHVPILPHDANDRIFRAIVEQVHILPEHVIDPVVRYYRLIAVRVALAQDIRSSADNHPDRAAEMLDDYLSLTSETLVEGNAAMLFLSASLKGGPGAVRALMKALEAKEREEEKQKAGNDLIARNVSMDDDAPAVGDGVSRTVSDRRDP
;
A
#
# COMPACT_ATOMS: atom_id res chain seq x y z
N MET A 1 65.98 62.45 -26.30
CA MET A 1 65.29 61.76 -25.20
C MET A 1 64.45 60.64 -25.81
N ASN A 2 65.11 59.53 -26.14
CA ASN A 2 64.49 58.35 -26.75
C ASN A 2 64.62 57.20 -25.77
N GLY A 3 63.49 56.68 -25.30
CA GLY A 3 63.47 55.62 -24.31
C GLY A 3 62.06 55.12 -24.01
N LEU A 4 61.13 55.21 -24.96
CA LEU A 4 60.00 54.29 -24.96
C LEU A 4 60.57 52.91 -25.29
N GLN A 5 60.94 52.17 -24.25
CA GLN A 5 61.21 50.75 -24.36
C GLN A 5 59.96 50.09 -24.92
N THR A 6 60.05 49.73 -26.19
CA THR A 6 59.29 48.67 -26.83
C THR A 6 59.27 47.48 -25.89
N ILE A 7 58.17 47.40 -25.13
CA ILE A 7 57.37 46.19 -24.92
C ILE A 7 58.20 44.93 -25.08
N PHE A 8 58.49 44.31 -23.92
CA PHE A 8 59.02 42.98 -23.70
C PHE A 8 58.15 41.86 -24.35
N TRP A 9 57.90 41.95 -25.66
CA TRP A 9 57.40 40.85 -26.49
C TRP A 9 58.58 39.90 -26.76
N ASN A 10 59.05 39.28 -25.69
CA ASN A 10 60.06 38.24 -25.73
C ASN A 10 59.31 36.94 -26.02
N GLU A 11 59.71 36.15 -27.02
CA GLU A 11 59.09 34.86 -27.36
C GLU A 11 58.85 33.97 -26.12
N ARG A 12 59.71 34.11 -25.11
CA ARG A 12 59.60 33.43 -23.81
C ARG A 12 58.35 33.79 -23.00
N VAL A 13 57.92 35.06 -23.01
CA VAL A 13 56.72 35.51 -22.28
C VAL A 13 55.47 35.00 -22.98
N ILE A 14 55.46 35.05 -24.31
CA ILE A 14 54.36 34.51 -25.14
C ILE A 14 54.28 32.99 -24.97
N ALA A 15 55.43 32.29 -25.02
CA ALA A 15 55.50 30.86 -24.77
C ALA A 15 54.98 30.49 -23.38
N ALA A 16 55.45 31.18 -22.33
CA ALA A 16 54.99 30.93 -20.96
C ALA A 16 53.49 31.19 -20.78
N PHE A 17 52.94 32.25 -21.40
CA PHE A 17 51.52 32.55 -21.37
C PHE A 17 50.68 31.49 -22.08
N VAL A 18 51.10 31.06 -23.27
CA VAL A 18 50.45 29.97 -24.02
C VAL A 18 50.49 28.66 -23.22
N THR A 19 51.64 28.33 -22.62
CA THR A 19 51.77 27.13 -21.76
C THR A 19 50.87 27.22 -20.52
N ALA A 20 50.77 28.40 -19.89
CA ALA A 20 49.89 28.60 -18.73
C ALA A 20 48.40 28.47 -19.11
N LEU A 21 48.00 29.00 -20.27
CA LEU A 21 46.64 28.85 -20.78
C LEU A 21 46.30 27.38 -21.13
N LEU A 22 47.21 26.69 -21.81
CA LEU A 22 47.03 25.27 -22.16
C LEU A 22 47.04 24.38 -20.92
N GLY A 23 48.01 24.57 -20.03
CA GLY A 23 48.13 23.82 -18.78
C GLY A 23 46.94 24.07 -17.86
N GLY A 24 46.56 25.34 -17.65
CA GLY A 24 45.38 25.71 -16.87
C GLY A 24 44.07 25.22 -17.50
N GLY A 25 43.95 25.28 -18.81
CA GLY A 25 42.78 24.81 -19.56
C GLY A 25 42.58 23.29 -19.42
N VAL A 26 43.65 22.50 -19.52
CA VAL A 26 43.60 21.04 -19.34
C VAL A 26 43.19 20.68 -17.92
N VAL A 27 43.75 21.36 -16.91
CA VAL A 27 43.40 21.13 -15.50
C VAL A 27 41.93 21.49 -15.23
N ALA A 28 41.46 22.65 -15.72
CA ALA A 28 40.07 23.08 -15.57
C ALA A 28 39.09 22.11 -16.27
N ALA A 29 39.41 21.64 -17.48
CA ALA A 29 38.62 20.65 -18.20
C ALA A 29 38.56 19.31 -17.45
N GLY A 30 39.70 18.86 -16.90
CA GLY A 30 39.76 17.65 -16.07
C GLY A 30 38.91 17.74 -14.80
N TRP A 31 38.94 18.89 -14.12
CA TRP A 31 38.09 19.15 -12.95
C TRP A 31 36.60 19.17 -13.30
N PHE A 32 36.25 19.85 -14.39
CA PHE A 32 34.85 19.91 -14.85
C PHE A 32 34.34 18.53 -15.23
N TRP A 33 35.13 17.74 -15.97
CA TRP A 33 34.78 16.39 -16.37
C TRP A 33 34.59 15.46 -15.18
N THR A 34 35.50 15.49 -14.21
CA THR A 34 35.41 14.67 -12.99
C THR A 34 34.19 15.05 -12.13
N HIS A 35 33.88 16.34 -11.99
CA HIS A 35 32.66 16.80 -11.31
C HIS A 35 31.37 16.44 -12.06
N ALA A 36 31.37 16.49 -13.39
CA ALA A 36 30.22 16.08 -14.19
C ALA A 36 30.00 14.56 -14.07
N LEU A 37 31.08 13.77 -14.10
CA LEU A 37 31.02 12.32 -13.95
C LEU A 37 30.59 11.91 -12.54
N SER A 38 31.06 12.61 -11.49
CA SER A 38 30.63 12.33 -10.11
C SER A 38 29.13 12.56 -9.93
N ARG A 39 28.60 13.69 -10.44
CA ARG A 39 27.16 13.99 -10.44
C ARG A 39 26.33 12.89 -11.13
N TYR A 40 26.81 12.35 -12.25
CA TYR A 40 26.14 11.26 -12.95
C TYR A 40 26.13 9.97 -12.13
N ARG A 41 27.28 9.59 -11.56
CA ARG A 41 27.42 8.41 -10.70
C ARG A 41 26.55 8.49 -9.46
N ASP A 42 26.53 9.64 -8.80
CA ASP A 42 25.74 9.85 -7.58
C ASP A 42 24.24 9.69 -7.86
N ARG A 43 23.76 10.20 -9.00
CA ARG A 43 22.37 10.00 -9.42
C ARG A 43 22.05 8.52 -9.67
N LYS A 44 22.94 7.82 -10.38
CA LYS A 44 22.75 6.39 -10.68
C LYS A 44 22.75 5.54 -9.40
N LEU A 45 23.65 5.83 -8.46
CA LEU A 45 23.71 5.15 -7.17
C LEU A 45 22.42 5.35 -6.37
N ARG A 46 21.86 6.57 -6.35
CA ARG A 46 20.56 6.82 -5.70
C ARG A 46 19.43 6.03 -6.36
N GLU A 47 19.40 5.99 -7.69
CA GLU A 47 18.39 5.20 -8.43
C GLU A 47 18.50 3.69 -8.15
N GLU A 48 19.72 3.16 -8.01
CA GLU A 48 19.98 1.76 -7.65
C GLU A 48 19.55 1.49 -6.20
N GLN A 49 19.93 2.34 -5.25
CA GLN A 49 19.53 2.23 -3.84
C GLN A 49 18.01 2.20 -3.68
N VAL A 50 17.28 3.10 -4.35
CA VAL A 50 15.82 3.14 -4.33
C VAL A 50 15.22 1.83 -4.85
N LYS A 51 15.77 1.26 -5.92
CA LYS A 51 15.31 -0.02 -6.48
C LYS A 51 15.58 -1.19 -5.54
N ASP A 52 16.74 -1.21 -4.89
CA ASP A 52 17.11 -2.29 -3.97
C ASP A 52 16.24 -2.27 -2.71
N VAL A 53 15.95 -1.09 -2.16
CA VAL A 53 14.98 -0.93 -1.06
C VAL A 53 13.59 -1.42 -1.47
N GLN A 54 13.09 -1.01 -2.64
CA GLN A 54 11.79 -1.48 -3.13
C GLN A 54 11.75 -3.01 -3.34
N ARG A 55 12.83 -3.62 -3.83
CA ARG A 55 12.93 -5.09 -3.97
C ARG A 55 12.92 -5.79 -2.64
N ALA A 56 13.65 -5.26 -1.66
CA ALA A 56 13.71 -5.81 -0.32
C ALA A 56 12.33 -5.75 0.36
N LEU A 57 11.65 -4.60 0.28
CA LEU A 57 10.28 -4.46 0.76
C LEU A 57 9.32 -5.42 0.04
N LEU A 58 9.38 -5.49 -1.28
CA LEU A 58 8.52 -6.39 -2.05
C LEU A 58 8.72 -7.86 -1.64
N ALA A 59 9.96 -8.27 -1.36
CA ALA A 59 10.26 -9.62 -0.90
C ALA A 59 9.72 -9.88 0.51
N GLU A 60 9.90 -8.93 1.43
CA GLU A 60 9.39 -9.03 2.80
C GLU A 60 7.86 -9.11 2.84
N ILE A 61 7.18 -8.17 2.16
CA ILE A 61 5.71 -8.12 2.07
C ILE A 61 5.20 -9.42 1.43
N ARG A 62 5.82 -9.89 0.35
CA ARG A 62 5.40 -11.14 -0.31
C ARG A 62 5.50 -12.35 0.61
N ALA A 63 6.60 -12.46 1.37
CA ALA A 63 6.78 -13.56 2.31
C ALA A 63 5.69 -13.55 3.39
N HIS A 64 5.37 -12.38 3.94
CA HIS A 64 4.35 -12.26 4.96
C HIS A 64 2.92 -12.47 4.40
N VAL A 65 2.59 -11.91 3.23
CA VAL A 65 1.29 -12.16 2.56
C VAL A 65 1.10 -13.65 2.29
N ALA A 66 2.11 -14.36 1.78
CA ALA A 66 2.01 -15.80 1.54
C ALA A 66 1.75 -16.60 2.83
N ALA A 67 2.33 -16.17 3.97
CA ALA A 67 2.07 -16.78 5.27
C ALA A 67 0.61 -16.54 5.73
N LEU A 68 0.09 -15.32 5.54
CA LEU A 68 -1.30 -14.98 5.86
C LEU A 68 -2.30 -15.73 4.98
N GLU A 69 -2.03 -15.88 3.68
CA GLU A 69 -2.86 -16.67 2.77
C GLU A 69 -2.90 -18.15 3.18
N GLN A 70 -1.75 -18.71 3.57
CA GLN A 70 -1.68 -20.06 4.08
C GLN A 70 -2.47 -20.21 5.39
N GLN A 71 -2.35 -19.26 6.31
CA GLN A 71 -3.12 -19.25 7.56
C GLN A 71 -4.63 -19.21 7.27
N GLN A 72 -5.08 -18.31 6.39
CA GLN A 72 -6.50 -18.20 6.03
C GLN A 72 -7.03 -19.49 5.37
N ALA A 73 -6.21 -20.19 4.59
CA ALA A 73 -6.56 -21.47 4.00
C ALA A 73 -6.60 -22.62 5.03
N GLN A 74 -5.80 -22.54 6.09
CA GLN A 74 -5.63 -23.59 7.11
C GLN A 74 -6.47 -23.38 8.37
N GLU A 75 -6.98 -22.17 8.61
CA GLU A 75 -7.88 -21.83 9.72
C GLU A 75 -9.35 -21.79 9.25
N PRO A 76 -10.04 -22.95 9.15
CA PRO A 76 -11.49 -22.93 8.96
C PRO A 76 -12.14 -22.25 10.17
N ALA A 77 -13.33 -21.67 9.98
CA ALA A 77 -14.09 -20.99 11.05
C ALA A 77 -14.23 -21.83 12.34
N ALA A 78 -14.18 -23.15 12.23
CA ALA A 78 -14.16 -24.09 13.34
C ALA A 78 -12.93 -23.98 14.26
N VAL A 79 -11.75 -23.66 13.72
CA VAL A 79 -10.50 -23.49 14.51
C VAL A 79 -10.55 -22.18 15.30
N ALA A 80 -11.01 -21.09 14.69
CA ALA A 80 -11.25 -19.83 15.38
C ALA A 80 -12.26 -20.00 16.53
N LEU A 81 -13.34 -20.74 16.27
CA LEU A 81 -14.38 -21.03 17.26
C LEU A 81 -13.85 -21.92 18.40
N ALA A 82 -12.99 -22.91 18.10
CA ALA A 82 -12.32 -23.72 19.11
C ALA A 82 -11.33 -22.89 19.95
N LEU A 83 -10.60 -21.96 19.34
CA LEU A 83 -9.68 -21.06 20.05
C LEU A 83 -10.44 -20.14 21.01
N ARG A 84 -11.56 -19.59 20.55
CA ARG A 84 -12.49 -18.81 21.37
C ARG A 84 -13.03 -19.64 22.55
N GLN A 85 -13.46 -20.88 22.30
CA GLN A 85 -13.97 -21.74 23.37
C GLN A 85 -12.92 -22.04 24.43
N ARG A 86 -11.65 -22.24 24.04
CA ARG A 86 -10.54 -22.43 24.99
C ARG A 86 -10.28 -21.21 25.85
N LEU A 87 -10.28 -20.01 25.25
CA LEU A 87 -10.18 -18.74 25.96
C LEU A 87 -11.27 -18.60 27.03
N LEU A 88 -12.52 -18.93 26.68
CA LEU A 88 -13.66 -18.83 27.59
C LEU A 88 -13.67 -19.93 28.67
N ALA A 89 -13.04 -21.08 28.39
CA ALA A 89 -12.97 -22.21 29.31
C ALA A 89 -11.84 -22.09 30.34
N ASP A 90 -11.13 -20.95 30.40
CA ASP A 90 -9.90 -20.76 31.21
C ASP A 90 -8.83 -21.84 30.89
N GLU A 91 -8.85 -22.36 29.66
CA GLU A 91 -7.87 -23.31 29.16
C GLU A 91 -6.69 -22.57 28.55
N HIS A 92 -5.51 -23.20 28.58
CA HIS A 92 -4.29 -22.63 28.02
C HIS A 92 -4.48 -22.24 26.55
N VAL A 93 -4.39 -20.93 26.28
CA VAL A 93 -4.52 -20.36 24.95
C VAL A 93 -3.21 -20.57 24.20
N PRO A 94 -3.20 -21.25 23.05
CA PRO A 94 -1.98 -21.38 22.26
C PRO A 94 -1.45 -20.00 21.86
N ILE A 95 -0.13 -19.88 21.86
CA ILE A 95 0.59 -18.62 21.61
C ILE A 95 0.16 -18.08 20.24
N LEU A 96 -0.54 -16.94 20.22
CA LEU A 96 -0.82 -16.24 18.95
C LEU A 96 0.52 -15.99 18.23
N PRO A 97 0.65 -16.39 16.95
CA PRO A 97 1.86 -16.17 16.17
C PRO A 97 2.26 -14.70 16.23
N HIS A 98 3.52 -14.44 16.56
CA HIS A 98 4.07 -13.09 16.54
C HIS A 98 4.76 -12.90 15.19
N ASP A 99 4.06 -12.28 14.24
CA ASP A 99 4.56 -12.04 12.89
C ASP A 99 5.59 -10.91 12.88
N ALA A 100 6.80 -11.17 13.38
CA ALA A 100 7.93 -10.25 13.33
C ALA A 100 8.62 -10.27 11.94
N ASN A 101 7.83 -10.11 10.88
CA ASN A 101 8.28 -10.09 9.48
C ASN A 101 8.42 -8.66 8.94
N ASP A 102 8.85 -7.70 9.77
CA ASP A 102 8.99 -6.28 9.40
C ASP A 102 10.44 -5.76 9.51
N ARG A 103 11.43 -6.66 9.39
CA ARG A 103 12.86 -6.36 9.60
C ARG A 103 13.39 -5.31 8.61
N ILE A 104 13.08 -5.48 7.34
CA ILE A 104 13.49 -4.56 6.27
C ILE A 104 12.80 -3.22 6.49
N PHE A 105 11.49 -3.20 6.68
CA PHE A 105 10.76 -1.96 6.90
C PHE A 105 11.28 -1.17 8.10
N ARG A 106 11.49 -1.82 9.25
CA ARG A 106 12.08 -1.18 10.43
C ARG A 106 13.45 -0.56 10.15
N ALA A 107 14.29 -1.23 9.35
CA ALA A 107 15.61 -0.72 9.00
C ALA A 107 15.58 0.51 8.09
N ILE A 108 14.48 0.73 7.35
CA ILE A 108 14.38 1.81 6.36
C ILE A 108 13.35 2.88 6.70
N VAL A 109 12.56 2.72 7.77
CA VAL A 109 11.42 3.61 8.05
C VAL A 109 11.85 5.07 8.23
N GLU A 110 13.00 5.32 8.85
CA GLU A 110 13.58 6.68 8.97
C GLU A 110 13.95 7.28 7.60
N GLN A 111 14.17 6.42 6.62
CA GLN A 111 14.52 6.75 5.24
C GLN A 111 13.34 6.53 4.28
N VAL A 112 12.11 6.39 4.77
CA VAL A 112 10.94 6.10 3.91
C VAL A 112 10.73 7.15 2.81
N HIS A 113 11.18 8.39 3.06
CA HIS A 113 11.19 9.49 2.10
C HIS A 113 12.04 9.23 0.83
N ILE A 114 12.87 8.18 0.82
CA ILE A 114 13.60 7.74 -0.37
C ILE A 114 12.71 6.99 -1.36
N LEU A 115 11.57 6.46 -0.91
CA LEU A 115 10.62 5.77 -1.77
C LEU A 115 9.89 6.78 -2.68
N PRO A 116 9.46 6.33 -3.87
CA PRO A 116 8.58 7.15 -4.71
C PRO A 116 7.28 7.46 -3.97
N GLU A 117 6.80 8.70 -4.09
CA GLU A 117 5.59 9.22 -3.43
C GLU A 117 4.39 8.24 -3.47
N HIS A 118 4.08 7.73 -4.66
CA HIS A 118 2.96 6.81 -4.90
C HIS A 118 3.15 5.40 -4.31
N VAL A 119 4.35 5.05 -3.84
CA VAL A 119 4.65 3.78 -3.17
C VAL A 119 4.60 3.91 -1.65
N ILE A 120 4.86 5.12 -1.11
CA ILE A 120 4.91 5.36 0.33
C ILE A 120 3.59 4.95 0.98
N ASP A 121 2.47 5.48 0.49
CA ASP A 121 1.16 5.28 1.12
C ASP A 121 0.74 3.81 1.21
N PRO A 122 0.75 3.01 0.12
CA PRO A 122 0.43 1.57 0.21
C PRO A 122 1.34 0.80 1.18
N VAL A 123 2.65 1.10 1.16
CA VAL A 123 3.61 0.43 2.06
C VAL A 123 3.34 0.78 3.52
N VAL A 124 3.17 2.07 3.82
CA VAL A 124 2.91 2.55 5.18
C VAL A 124 1.59 2.00 5.70
N ARG A 125 0.55 1.97 4.87
CA ARG A 125 -0.76 1.43 5.28
C ARG A 125 -0.68 -0.05 5.65
N TYR A 126 0.03 -0.85 4.86
CA TYR A 126 0.28 -2.25 5.16
C TYR A 126 1.01 -2.45 6.50
N TYR A 127 2.14 -1.78 6.72
CA TYR A 127 2.91 -1.95 7.97
C TYR A 127 2.19 -1.35 9.19
N ARG A 128 1.32 -0.35 8.99
CA ARG A 128 0.44 0.13 10.06
C ARG A 128 -0.51 -0.96 10.55
N LEU A 129 -1.12 -1.72 9.63
CA LEU A 129 -2.01 -2.83 10.01
C LEU A 129 -1.25 -3.96 10.74
N ILE A 130 -0.02 -4.24 10.33
CA ILE A 130 0.85 -5.17 11.07
C ILE A 130 1.07 -4.68 12.50
N ALA A 131 1.41 -3.41 12.68
CA ALA A 131 1.63 -2.84 14.00
C ALA A 131 0.37 -2.91 14.89
N VAL A 132 -0.81 -2.65 14.32
CA VAL A 132 -2.10 -2.78 15.03
C VAL A 132 -2.35 -4.24 15.43
N ARG A 133 -2.16 -5.20 14.53
CA ARG A 133 -2.33 -6.64 14.83
C ARG A 133 -1.38 -7.11 15.92
N VAL A 134 -0.12 -6.67 15.89
CA VAL A 134 0.87 -6.99 16.93
C VAL A 134 0.44 -6.44 18.29
N ALA A 135 -0.01 -5.18 18.35
CA ALA A 135 -0.53 -4.59 19.58
C ALA A 135 -1.75 -5.37 20.10
N LEU A 136 -2.69 -5.71 19.21
CA LEU A 136 -3.88 -6.45 19.58
C LEU A 136 -3.57 -7.85 20.10
N ALA A 137 -2.63 -8.57 19.47
CA ALA A 137 -2.16 -9.88 19.94
C ALA A 137 -1.51 -9.81 21.33
N GLN A 138 -0.79 -8.73 21.61
CA GLN A 138 -0.20 -8.47 22.93
C GLN A 138 -1.30 -8.21 23.98
N ASP A 139 -2.29 -7.40 23.64
CA ASP A 139 -3.39 -7.06 24.54
C ASP A 139 -4.27 -8.29 24.85
N ILE A 140 -4.58 -9.13 23.84
CA ILE A 140 -5.24 -10.43 24.02
C ILE A 140 -4.48 -11.28 25.03
N ARG A 141 -3.16 -11.42 24.83
CA ARG A 141 -2.32 -12.23 25.73
C ARG A 141 -2.32 -11.70 27.16
N SER A 142 -2.29 -10.39 27.34
CA SER A 142 -2.32 -9.77 28.67
C SER A 142 -3.68 -9.89 29.37
N SER A 143 -4.76 -9.98 28.58
CA SER A 143 -6.14 -10.03 29.06
C SER A 143 -6.67 -11.45 29.25
N ALA A 144 -6.04 -12.46 28.63
CA ALA A 144 -6.52 -13.84 28.60
C ALA A 144 -6.82 -14.41 30.00
N ASP A 145 -5.92 -14.22 30.97
CA ASP A 145 -6.05 -14.81 32.30
C ASP A 145 -7.07 -14.06 33.19
N ASN A 146 -7.18 -12.74 33.05
CA ASN A 146 -7.98 -11.91 33.97
C ASN A 146 -9.35 -11.50 33.40
N HIS A 147 -9.47 -11.47 32.07
CA HIS A 147 -10.63 -10.96 31.33
C HIS A 147 -10.88 -11.80 30.05
N PRO A 148 -11.22 -13.09 30.18
CA PRO A 148 -11.33 -14.02 29.05
C PRO A 148 -12.41 -13.61 28.04
N ASP A 149 -13.56 -13.07 28.50
CA ASP A 149 -14.63 -12.60 27.61
C ASP A 149 -14.14 -11.45 26.71
N ARG A 150 -13.41 -10.49 27.30
CA ARG A 150 -12.81 -9.36 26.56
C ARG A 150 -11.73 -9.86 25.60
N ALA A 151 -10.90 -10.79 26.04
CA ALA A 151 -9.86 -11.38 25.19
C ALA A 151 -10.48 -12.13 23.99
N ALA A 152 -11.64 -12.77 24.16
CA ALA A 152 -12.38 -13.43 23.09
C ALA A 152 -12.96 -12.43 22.07
N GLU A 153 -13.52 -11.31 22.52
CA GLU A 153 -13.97 -10.23 21.61
C GLU A 153 -12.80 -9.64 20.81
N MET A 154 -11.67 -9.38 21.48
CA MET A 154 -10.46 -8.88 20.82
C MET A 154 -9.87 -9.88 19.82
N LEU A 155 -10.02 -11.18 20.08
CA LEU A 155 -9.62 -12.23 19.13
C LEU A 155 -10.46 -12.17 17.84
N ASP A 156 -11.77 -11.91 17.93
CA ASP A 156 -12.59 -11.75 16.74
C ASP A 156 -12.09 -10.57 15.88
N ASP A 157 -11.84 -9.42 16.51
CA ASP A 157 -11.28 -8.23 15.84
C ASP A 157 -9.93 -8.54 15.17
N TYR A 158 -9.06 -9.30 15.86
CA TYR A 158 -7.76 -9.72 15.34
C TYR A 158 -7.89 -10.59 14.08
N LEU A 159 -8.83 -11.53 14.10
CA LEU A 159 -9.10 -12.40 12.95
C LEU A 159 -9.70 -11.59 11.78
N SER A 160 -10.62 -10.67 12.05
CA SER A 160 -11.18 -9.77 11.03
C SER A 160 -10.12 -8.93 10.33
N LEU A 161 -9.17 -8.36 11.10
CA LEU A 161 -8.06 -7.56 10.57
C LEU A 161 -7.10 -8.34 9.66
N THR A 162 -7.08 -9.67 9.72
CA THR A 162 -6.23 -10.50 8.86
C THR A 162 -6.60 -10.34 7.38
N SER A 163 -7.90 -10.29 7.08
CA SER A 163 -8.39 -10.08 5.71
C SER A 163 -7.99 -8.69 5.16
N GLU A 164 -8.10 -7.65 5.98
CA GLU A 164 -7.72 -6.29 5.61
C GLU A 164 -6.21 -6.19 5.39
N THR A 165 -5.42 -6.84 6.24
CA THR A 165 -3.95 -6.88 6.10
C THR A 165 -3.52 -7.57 4.80
N LEU A 166 -4.23 -8.63 4.39
CA LEU A 166 -4.01 -9.30 3.11
C LEU A 166 -4.31 -8.38 1.92
N VAL A 167 -5.41 -7.64 1.97
CA VAL A 167 -5.78 -6.68 0.92
C VAL A 167 -4.71 -5.60 0.78
N GLU A 168 -4.29 -4.99 1.90
CA GLU A 168 -3.29 -3.92 1.87
C GLU A 168 -1.89 -4.43 1.49
N GLY A 169 -1.54 -5.66 1.89
CA GLY A 169 -0.30 -6.30 1.45
C GLY A 169 -0.26 -6.53 -0.06
N ASN A 170 -1.38 -7.00 -0.63
CA ASN A 170 -1.53 -7.17 -2.07
C ASN A 170 -1.47 -5.83 -2.82
N ALA A 171 -2.11 -4.79 -2.29
CA ALA A 171 -2.01 -3.44 -2.84
C ALA A 171 -0.56 -2.92 -2.83
N ALA A 172 0.15 -3.03 -1.70
CA ALA A 172 1.55 -2.63 -1.60
C ALA A 172 2.45 -3.38 -2.61
N MET A 173 2.27 -4.70 -2.75
CA MET A 173 3.00 -5.50 -3.75
C MET A 173 2.73 -5.04 -5.18
N LEU A 174 1.49 -4.65 -5.50
CA LEU A 174 1.10 -4.17 -6.81
C LEU A 174 1.80 -2.85 -7.16
N PHE A 175 1.78 -1.89 -6.24
CA PHE A 175 2.44 -0.59 -6.42
C PHE A 175 3.97 -0.71 -6.50
N LEU A 176 4.58 -1.50 -5.61
CA LEU A 176 6.03 -1.78 -5.65
C LEU A 176 6.43 -2.45 -6.97
N SER A 177 5.65 -3.43 -7.43
CA SER A 177 5.90 -4.13 -8.69
C SER A 177 5.77 -3.22 -9.91
N ALA A 178 4.75 -2.35 -9.93
CA ALA A 178 4.56 -1.38 -11.00
C ALA A 178 5.72 -0.36 -11.04
N SER A 179 6.11 0.18 -9.88
CA SER A 179 7.25 1.09 -9.76
C SER A 179 8.56 0.45 -10.20
N LEU A 180 8.84 -0.79 -9.78
CA LEU A 180 10.07 -1.51 -10.17
C LEU A 180 10.14 -1.84 -11.66
N LYS A 181 9.02 -2.21 -12.29
CA LYS A 181 8.99 -2.65 -13.69
C LYS A 181 8.92 -1.51 -14.69
N GLY A 182 8.12 -0.48 -14.41
CA GLY A 182 7.83 0.60 -15.36
C GLY A 182 7.92 2.01 -14.77
N GLY A 183 8.43 2.14 -13.55
CA GLY A 183 8.66 3.41 -12.90
C GLY A 183 7.38 4.24 -12.71
N PRO A 184 7.51 5.57 -12.65
CA PRO A 184 6.39 6.48 -12.41
C PRO A 184 5.28 6.38 -13.47
N GLY A 185 5.63 6.01 -14.71
CA GLY A 185 4.67 5.86 -15.80
C GLY A 185 3.71 4.69 -15.56
N ALA A 186 4.26 3.53 -15.16
CA ALA A 186 3.45 2.36 -14.84
C ALA A 186 2.55 2.59 -13.62
N VAL A 187 3.04 3.31 -12.60
CA VAL A 187 2.20 3.57 -11.43
C VAL A 187 1.07 4.55 -11.74
N ARG A 188 1.30 5.58 -12.55
CA ARG A 188 0.20 6.46 -13.01
C ARG A 188 -0.85 5.70 -13.83
N ALA A 189 -0.41 4.78 -14.69
CA ALA A 189 -1.33 3.94 -15.44
C ALA A 189 -2.15 3.01 -14.52
N LEU A 190 -1.50 2.45 -13.50
CA LEU A 190 -2.16 1.65 -12.46
C LEU A 190 -3.21 2.45 -11.70
N MET A 191 -2.85 3.63 -11.16
CA MET A 191 -3.79 4.48 -10.41
C MET A 191 -5.01 4.85 -11.26
N LYS A 192 -4.79 5.26 -12.52
CA LYS A 192 -5.88 5.55 -13.46
C LYS A 192 -6.81 4.35 -13.69
N ALA A 193 -6.25 3.14 -13.72
CA ALA A 193 -7.04 1.92 -13.87
C ALA A 193 -7.86 1.60 -12.61
N LEU A 194 -7.28 1.79 -11.43
CA LEU A 194 -7.97 1.62 -10.14
C LEU A 194 -9.13 2.61 -9.99
N GLU A 195 -8.89 3.89 -10.26
CA GLU A 195 -9.93 4.94 -10.24
C GLU A 195 -11.06 4.67 -11.25
N ALA A 196 -10.75 4.04 -12.39
CA ALA A 196 -11.77 3.66 -13.36
C ALA A 196 -12.64 2.51 -12.84
N LYS A 197 -12.02 1.51 -12.23
CA LYS A 197 -12.70 0.36 -11.63
C LYS A 197 -13.60 0.78 -10.46
N GLU A 198 -13.12 1.64 -9.57
CA GLU A 198 -13.92 2.17 -8.46
C GLU A 198 -15.17 2.91 -8.96
N ARG A 199 -15.03 3.76 -9.99
CA ARG A 199 -16.17 4.44 -10.62
C ARG A 199 -17.16 3.49 -11.28
N GLU A 200 -16.70 2.36 -11.82
CA GLU A 200 -17.58 1.33 -12.37
C GLU A 200 -18.34 0.60 -11.27
N GLU A 201 -17.66 0.24 -10.16
CA GLU A 201 -18.29 -0.39 -8.99
C GLU A 201 -19.32 0.53 -8.33
N GLU A 202 -19.03 1.84 -8.21
CA GLU A 202 -19.98 2.84 -7.71
C GLU A 202 -21.23 2.95 -8.59
N LYS A 203 -21.05 3.00 -9.92
CA LYS A 203 -22.18 3.01 -10.87
C LYS A 203 -23.01 1.74 -10.77
N GLN A 204 -22.36 0.59 -10.61
CA GLN A 204 -23.04 -0.68 -10.46
C GLN A 204 -23.85 -0.74 -9.17
N LYS A 205 -23.29 -0.27 -8.04
CA LYS A 205 -24.00 -0.16 -6.75
C LYS A 205 -25.19 0.78 -6.85
N ALA A 206 -25.00 1.97 -7.43
CA ALA A 206 -26.09 2.93 -7.64
C ALA A 206 -27.21 2.37 -8.53
N GLY A 207 -26.86 1.60 -9.57
CA GLY A 207 -27.83 0.91 -10.42
C GLY A 207 -28.61 -0.17 -9.65
N ASN A 208 -27.92 -0.97 -8.83
CA ASN A 208 -28.55 -2.00 -8.00
C ASN A 208 -29.51 -1.41 -6.96
N ASP A 209 -29.15 -0.29 -6.33
CA ASP A 209 -29.99 0.39 -5.34
C ASP A 209 -31.26 0.99 -5.98
N LEU A 210 -31.17 1.49 -7.22
CA LEU A 210 -32.33 1.98 -7.98
C LEU A 210 -33.28 0.83 -8.35
N ILE A 211 -32.73 -0.34 -8.72
CA ILE A 211 -33.54 -1.54 -9.00
C ILE A 211 -34.21 -2.04 -7.71
N ALA A 212 -33.48 -2.12 -6.59
CA ALA A 212 -34.02 -2.55 -5.30
C ALA A 212 -35.15 -1.63 -4.81
N ARG A 213 -35.00 -0.31 -4.99
CA ARG A 213 -36.06 0.66 -4.67
C ARG A 213 -37.30 0.53 -5.53
N ASN A 214 -37.13 0.30 -6.84
CA ASN A 214 -38.28 0.12 -7.74
C ASN A 214 -39.04 -1.18 -7.45
N VAL A 215 -38.33 -2.27 -7.12
CA VAL A 215 -38.96 -3.55 -6.72
C VAL A 215 -39.73 -3.42 -5.40
N SER A 216 -39.25 -2.62 -4.45
CA SER A 216 -39.98 -2.37 -3.19
C SER A 216 -41.20 -1.45 -3.33
N MET A 217 -41.40 -0.80 -4.48
CA MET A 217 -42.51 0.14 -4.71
C MET A 217 -43.72 -0.51 -5.41
N ASP A 218 -43.52 -1.68 -6.03
CA ASP A 218 -44.59 -2.45 -6.70
C ASP A 218 -45.37 -3.37 -5.74
N ASP A 219 -44.87 -3.64 -4.53
CA ASP A 219 -45.54 -4.46 -3.50
C ASP A 219 -46.59 -3.69 -2.66
N ASP A 220 -46.66 -2.35 -2.78
CA ASP A 220 -47.62 -1.47 -2.08
C ASP A 220 -48.78 -1.01 -3.00
N ALA A 221 -49.18 -1.84 -3.98
CA ALA A 221 -50.41 -1.60 -4.72
C ALA A 221 -51.64 -1.89 -3.83
N PRO A 222 -52.55 -0.93 -3.57
CA PRO A 222 -53.72 -1.19 -2.74
C PRO A 222 -54.62 -2.23 -3.40
N ALA A 223 -54.89 -3.31 -2.66
CA ALA A 223 -55.86 -4.33 -3.03
C ALA A 223 -57.23 -3.66 -3.31
N VAL A 224 -57.61 -3.63 -4.58
CA VAL A 224 -58.95 -3.23 -5.01
C VAL A 224 -59.93 -4.28 -4.48
N GLY A 225 -60.74 -3.84 -3.50
CA GLY A 225 -61.67 -4.65 -2.76
C GLY A 225 -62.72 -5.34 -3.62
N ASP A 226 -62.95 -6.61 -3.27
CA ASP A 226 -63.94 -7.53 -3.80
C ASP A 226 -65.37 -7.03 -3.52
N GLY A 227 -66.09 -6.68 -4.58
CA GLY A 227 -67.48 -6.22 -4.55
C GLY A 227 -68.47 -7.38 -4.57
N VAL A 228 -68.75 -7.92 -3.38
CA VAL A 228 -70.02 -8.51 -2.91
C VAL A 228 -70.95 -9.10 -3.99
N SER A 229 -70.89 -10.43 -4.13
CA SER A 229 -72.02 -11.26 -4.59
C SER A 229 -73.19 -11.16 -3.60
N ARG A 230 -74.36 -10.73 -4.07
CA ARG A 230 -75.65 -11.00 -3.39
C ARG A 230 -76.44 -12.01 -4.21
N THR A 231 -76.74 -13.12 -3.55
CA THR A 231 -77.48 -14.29 -4.03
C THR A 231 -78.96 -14.00 -4.21
N VAL A 232 -79.48 -14.54 -5.31
CA VAL A 232 -80.90 -14.76 -5.62
C VAL A 232 -81.47 -15.85 -4.71
N SER A 233 -82.58 -15.58 -4.02
CA SER A 233 -83.58 -16.57 -3.57
C SER A 233 -84.60 -15.89 -2.64
N ASP A 234 -85.83 -15.64 -3.10
CA ASP A 234 -87.01 -16.34 -2.58
C ASP A 234 -88.27 -15.96 -3.39
N ARG A 235 -89.22 -16.89 -3.42
CA ARG A 235 -90.39 -17.01 -4.27
C ARG A 235 -91.61 -17.09 -3.36
N ARG A 236 -92.62 -16.23 -3.54
CA ARG A 236 -94.06 -16.56 -3.40
C ARG A 236 -94.95 -15.40 -3.81
N ASP A 237 -95.85 -15.74 -4.73
CA ASP A 237 -96.94 -14.96 -5.32
C ASP A 237 -98.06 -14.63 -4.29
N PRO A 238 -99.02 -13.75 -4.62
CA PRO A 238 -100.30 -13.66 -3.92
C PRO A 238 -101.20 -14.90 -4.13
#